data_AF-A0A2I1GGN9-F1
#
_entry.id   AF-A0A2I1GGN9-F1
#
_cell.length_a   1.000
_cell.length_b   1.000
_cell.length_c   1.000
_cell.angle_alpha   90.00
_cell.angle_beta   90.00
_cell.angle_gamma   90.00
#
_symmetry.space_group_name_H-M   'P 1'
#
loop_
_entity.id
_entity.type
_entity.pdbx_description
1 polymer ?
#
loop_
_entity_poly.entity_id
_entity_poly.type
_entity_poly.pdbx_seq_one_letter_code
_entity_poly.pdbx_strand_id
1 'polypeptide(L)'
;MPTSSKAEILSLYRGFLRIIENWPNDYLRPNRNLKHVLYLRVTEGFRQNTVVKSPHLYNSLVSNAEKELNALRVLEENEFKEKYPLSDKMYRPAANPRYYFGLLAELDKAAKQKQIDDSTPPSWWRRLFGLGHYKEL
;
A
#
# COMPACT_ATOMS: atom_id res chain seq x y z
N MET A 1 16.24 -28.13 16.08
CA MET A 1 15.88 -26.72 15.86
C MET A 1 14.51 -26.49 16.47
N PRO A 2 14.32 -25.50 17.35
CA PRO A 2 13.01 -25.21 17.90
C PRO A 2 12.07 -24.79 16.77
N THR A 3 10.86 -25.34 16.77
CA THR A 3 9.78 -24.90 15.89
C THR A 3 9.30 -23.52 16.35
N SER A 4 9.19 -22.55 15.46
CA SER A 4 8.66 -21.23 15.80
C SER A 4 7.32 -21.31 16.54
N SER A 5 7.19 -20.50 17.58
CA SER A 5 5.98 -20.50 18.40
C SER A 5 4.81 -19.91 17.61
N LYS A 6 3.57 -20.31 17.94
CA LYS A 6 2.36 -19.69 17.40
C LYS A 6 2.36 -18.16 17.58
N ALA A 7 2.97 -17.67 18.66
CA ALA A 7 3.12 -16.25 18.94
C ALA A 7 4.01 -15.54 17.91
N GLU A 8 5.09 -16.17 17.46
CA GLU A 8 5.98 -15.63 16.40
C GLU A 8 5.27 -15.54 15.05
N ILE A 9 4.47 -16.54 14.67
CA ILE A 9 3.70 -16.48 13.41
C ILE A 9 2.72 -15.29 13.45
N LEU A 10 2.04 -15.10 14.59
CA LEU A 10 1.11 -14.00 14.76
C LEU A 10 1.82 -12.65 14.78
N SER A 11 3.03 -12.55 15.33
CA SER A 11 3.81 -11.32 15.30
C SER A 11 4.26 -10.99 13.88
N LEU A 12 4.66 -11.99 13.08
CA LEU A 12 4.99 -11.83 11.65
C LEU A 12 3.78 -11.33 10.86
N TYR A 13 2.63 -11.98 11.01
CA TYR A 13 1.40 -11.58 10.31
C TYR A 13 1.00 -10.14 10.64
N ARG A 14 0.99 -9.78 11.93
CA ARG A 14 0.73 -8.40 12.37
C ARG A 14 1.77 -7.41 11.85
N GLY A 15 3.03 -7.82 11.78
CA GLY A 15 4.11 -7.05 11.18
C GLY A 15 3.80 -6.67 9.73
N PHE A 16 3.42 -7.66 8.91
CA PHE A 16 3.04 -7.40 7.52
C PHE A 16 1.83 -6.47 7.43
N LEU A 17 0.78 -6.70 8.23
CA LEU A 17 -0.42 -5.85 8.21
C LEU A 17 -0.10 -4.39 8.56
N ARG A 18 0.81 -4.15 9.50
CA ARG A 18 1.25 -2.79 9.85
C ARG A 18 1.93 -2.11 8.67
N ILE A 19 2.87 -2.78 8.01
CA ILE A 19 3.58 -2.21 6.85
C ILE A 19 2.60 -1.95 5.70
N ILE A 20 1.70 -2.89 5.44
CA ILE A 20 0.67 -2.74 4.39
C ILE A 20 -0.20 -1.52 4.69
N GLU A 21 -0.59 -1.32 5.93
CA GLU A 21 -1.44 -0.18 6.30
C GLU A 21 -0.74 1.16 6.10
N ASN A 22 0.53 1.23 6.46
CA ASN A 22 1.37 2.42 6.28
C ASN A 22 1.85 2.63 4.84
N TRP A 23 1.70 1.63 3.96
CA TRP A 23 2.17 1.72 2.59
C TRP A 23 1.48 2.89 1.86
N PRO A 24 2.21 3.68 1.06
CA PRO A 24 1.65 4.85 0.39
C PRO A 24 0.48 4.49 -0.54
N ASN A 25 -0.53 5.36 -0.55
CA ASN A 25 -1.65 5.25 -1.48
C ASN A 25 -1.18 5.54 -2.91
N ASP A 26 -1.55 4.66 -3.83
CA ASP A 26 -1.23 4.80 -5.25
C ASP A 26 -2.47 5.23 -6.03
N TYR A 27 -2.57 6.53 -6.24
CA TYR A 27 -3.68 7.14 -6.98
C TYR A 27 -3.62 6.88 -8.48
N LEU A 28 -2.45 6.53 -9.02
CA LEU A 28 -2.26 6.25 -10.45
C LEU A 28 -2.73 4.84 -10.82
N ARG A 29 -2.71 3.91 -9.86
CA ARG A 29 -3.13 2.52 -10.05
C ARG A 29 -4.21 2.12 -9.04
N PRO A 30 -5.40 2.75 -9.10
CA PRO A 30 -6.45 2.58 -8.09
C PRO A 30 -6.92 1.13 -7.92
N ASN A 31 -6.97 0.36 -9.02
CA ASN A 31 -7.49 -1.02 -9.02
C ASN A 31 -6.42 -2.08 -8.77
N ARG A 32 -5.13 -1.72 -8.80
CA ARG A 32 -4.00 -2.66 -8.73
C ARG A 32 -2.80 -2.04 -8.03
N ASN A 33 -3.04 -1.40 -6.89
CA ASN A 33 -1.97 -0.83 -6.08
C ASN A 33 -1.21 -1.91 -5.29
N LEU A 34 0.03 -1.60 -4.93
CA LEU A 34 0.89 -2.54 -4.21
C LEU A 34 0.32 -2.89 -2.82
N LYS A 35 -0.33 -1.94 -2.13
CA LYS A 35 -1.00 -2.16 -0.84
C LYS A 35 -2.03 -3.30 -0.92
N HIS A 36 -2.87 -3.31 -1.95
CA HIS A 36 -3.87 -4.34 -2.21
C HIS A 36 -3.22 -5.70 -2.56
N VAL A 37 -2.21 -5.69 -3.43
CA VAL A 37 -1.49 -6.92 -3.83
C VAL A 37 -0.79 -7.55 -2.62
N LEU A 38 -0.12 -6.74 -1.79
CA LEU A 38 0.54 -7.21 -0.57
C LEU A 38 -0.47 -7.77 0.42
N TYR A 39 -1.61 -7.09 0.62
CA TYR A 39 -2.69 -7.58 1.47
C TYR A 39 -3.13 -8.98 1.05
N LEU A 40 -3.54 -9.16 -0.22
CA LEU A 40 -3.98 -10.46 -0.74
C LEU A 40 -2.91 -11.54 -0.62
N ARG A 41 -1.66 -11.21 -0.96
CA ARG A 41 -0.54 -12.15 -0.91
C ARG A 41 -0.25 -12.62 0.51
N VAL A 42 -0.28 -11.70 1.48
CA VAL A 42 -0.02 -12.02 2.89
C VAL A 42 -1.18 -12.81 3.48
N THR A 43 -2.43 -12.37 3.29
CA THR A 43 -3.59 -13.10 3.84
C THR A 43 -3.69 -14.51 3.28
N GLU A 44 -3.60 -14.67 1.95
CA GLU A 44 -3.66 -15.98 1.32
C GLU A 44 -2.42 -16.83 1.64
N GLY A 45 -1.23 -16.24 1.68
CA GLY A 45 0.00 -16.95 2.01
C GLY A 45 -0.03 -17.54 3.42
N PHE A 46 -0.48 -16.77 4.42
CA PHE A 46 -0.63 -17.29 5.78
C PHE A 46 -1.76 -18.33 5.86
N ARG A 47 -2.89 -18.11 5.18
CA ARG A 47 -4.01 -19.07 5.16
C ARG A 47 -3.60 -20.42 4.57
N GLN A 48 -2.95 -20.42 3.41
CA GLN A 48 -2.55 -21.65 2.71
C GLN A 48 -1.49 -22.44 3.48
N ASN A 49 -0.58 -21.76 4.19
CA ASN A 49 0.50 -22.43 4.91
C ASN A 49 0.09 -23.02 6.28
N THR A 50 -1.16 -22.84 6.72
CA THR A 50 -1.67 -23.44 7.98
C THR A 50 -1.67 -24.97 7.98
N VAL A 51 -1.71 -25.59 6.81
CA VAL A 51 -1.77 -27.06 6.66
C VAL A 51 -0.39 -27.73 6.64
N VAL A 52 0.70 -26.94 6.57
CA VAL A 52 2.07 -27.47 6.46
C VAL A 52 2.51 -28.04 7.80
N LYS A 53 2.73 -29.36 7.85
CA LYS A 53 3.16 -30.09 9.07
C LYS A 53 4.64 -30.47 9.08
N SER A 54 5.31 -30.44 7.91
CA SER A 54 6.73 -30.80 7.81
C SER A 54 7.60 -29.74 8.50
N PRO A 55 8.40 -30.11 9.52
CA PRO A 55 9.20 -29.14 10.27
C PRO A 55 10.20 -28.35 9.42
N HIS A 56 10.82 -29.00 8.43
CA HIS A 56 11.79 -28.34 7.56
C HIS A 56 11.15 -27.29 6.66
N LEU A 57 9.99 -27.62 6.06
CA LEU A 57 9.22 -26.67 5.25
C LEU A 57 8.68 -25.53 6.10
N TYR A 58 8.18 -25.85 7.29
CA TYR A 58 7.68 -24.86 8.24
C TYR A 58 8.76 -23.84 8.63
N ASN A 59 9.94 -24.29 9.04
CA ASN A 59 11.04 -23.39 9.40
C ASN A 59 11.51 -22.54 8.20
N SER A 60 11.53 -23.11 6.99
CA SER A 60 11.85 -22.34 5.77
C SER A 60 10.82 -21.27 5.48
N LEU A 61 9.52 -21.56 5.65
CA LEU A 61 8.45 -20.59 5.43
C LEU A 61 8.54 -19.42 6.41
N VAL A 62 8.77 -19.71 7.69
CA VAL A 62 8.94 -18.68 8.72
C VAL A 62 10.17 -17.82 8.43
N SER A 63 11.32 -18.44 8.15
CA SER A 63 12.55 -17.71 7.82
C SER A 63 12.40 -16.83 6.56
N ASN A 64 11.68 -17.30 5.54
CA ASN A 64 11.40 -16.49 4.35
C ASN A 64 10.47 -15.32 4.68
N ALA A 65 9.42 -15.55 5.46
CA ALA A 65 8.51 -14.50 5.91
C ALA A 65 9.23 -13.41 6.73
N GLU A 66 10.18 -13.78 7.58
CA GLU A 66 11.03 -12.83 8.32
C GLU A 66 11.88 -11.96 7.38
N LYS A 67 12.55 -12.58 6.40
CA LYS A 67 13.36 -11.86 5.41
C LYS A 67 12.51 -10.88 4.59
N GLU A 68 11.35 -11.34 4.14
CA GLU A 68 10.41 -10.52 3.39
C GLU A 68 9.88 -9.35 4.22
N LEU A 69 9.51 -9.59 5.47
CA LEU A 69 9.04 -8.54 6.37
C LEU A 69 10.12 -7.48 6.60
N ASN A 70 11.37 -7.91 6.83
CA ASN A 70 12.50 -6.99 7.01
C ASN A 70 12.79 -6.20 5.73
N ALA A 71 12.75 -6.83 4.56
CA ALA A 71 12.89 -6.12 3.28
C ALA A 71 11.79 -5.06 3.09
N LEU A 72 10.55 -5.38 3.46
CA LEU A 72 9.45 -4.41 3.40
C LEU A 72 9.64 -3.24 4.38
N ARG A 73 10.20 -3.46 5.57
CA ARG A 73 10.52 -2.37 6.53
C ARG A 73 11.55 -1.41 5.96
N VAL A 74 12.63 -1.95 5.38
CA VAL A 74 13.69 -1.16 4.73
C VAL A 74 13.12 -0.30 3.60
N LEU A 75 12.16 -0.83 2.83
CA LEU A 75 11.48 -0.10 1.77
C LEU A 75 10.54 0.99 2.31
N GLU A 76 9.76 0.68 3.36
CA GLU A 76 8.85 1.63 4.03
C GLU A 76 9.62 2.84 4.59
N GLU A 77 10.77 2.57 5.21
CA GLU A 77 11.66 3.59 5.79
C GLU A 77 12.44 4.38 4.73
N ASN A 78 12.27 4.07 3.43
CA ASN A 78 12.98 4.70 2.31
C ASN A 78 14.52 4.66 2.43
N GLU A 79 15.09 3.65 3.12
CA GLU A 79 16.54 3.59 3.42
C GLU A 79 17.40 3.74 2.15
N PHE A 80 17.01 3.11 1.04
CA PHE A 80 17.75 3.17 -0.21
C PHE A 80 17.79 4.56 -0.86
N LYS A 81 16.75 5.37 -0.65
CA LYS A 81 16.72 6.75 -1.14
C LYS A 81 17.74 7.61 -0.39
N GLU A 82 17.89 7.37 0.90
CA GLU A 82 18.85 8.09 1.75
C GLU A 82 20.28 7.61 1.53
N LYS A 83 20.46 6.29 1.42
CA LYS A 83 21.76 5.65 1.24
C LYS A 83 22.36 5.92 -0.14
N TYR A 84 21.52 6.00 -1.18
CA TYR A 84 21.94 6.21 -2.55
C TYR A 84 21.24 7.46 -3.13
N PRO A 85 21.61 8.67 -2.67
CA PRO A 85 20.96 9.89 -3.13
C PRO A 85 21.24 10.12 -4.61
N LEU A 86 20.18 10.42 -5.36
CA LEU A 86 20.29 10.77 -6.77
C LEU A 86 20.75 12.22 -6.93
N SER A 87 21.52 12.50 -7.98
CA SER A 87 21.97 13.87 -8.27
C SER A 87 20.79 14.80 -8.59
N ASP A 88 20.86 16.06 -8.16
CA ASP A 88 19.80 17.05 -8.45
C ASP A 88 19.55 17.21 -9.97
N LYS A 89 20.59 17.01 -10.79
CA LYS A 89 20.49 17.01 -12.26
C LYS A 89 19.52 15.95 -12.80
N MET A 90 19.35 14.84 -12.10
CA MET A 90 18.41 13.78 -12.50
C MET A 90 16.95 14.21 -12.31
N TYR A 91 16.68 15.06 -11.30
CA TYR A 91 15.34 15.61 -11.03
C TYR A 91 15.06 16.93 -11.76
N ARG A 92 16.07 17.50 -12.43
CA ARG A 92 16.00 18.79 -13.12
C ARG A 92 16.61 18.66 -14.52
N PRO A 93 15.89 18.06 -15.48
CA PRO A 93 16.43 17.84 -16.82
C PRO A 93 16.72 19.18 -17.51
N ALA A 94 17.80 19.25 -18.29
CA ALA A 94 18.27 20.50 -18.90
C ALA A 94 17.23 21.19 -19.78
N ALA A 95 16.42 20.40 -20.51
CA ALA A 95 15.36 20.92 -21.37
C ALA A 95 14.20 21.59 -20.59
N ASN A 96 13.90 21.09 -19.38
CA ASN A 96 12.87 21.67 -18.52
C ASN A 96 13.16 21.34 -17.04
N PRO A 97 13.87 22.22 -16.31
CA PRO A 97 14.22 21.97 -14.92
C PRO A 97 13.03 21.79 -13.97
N ARG A 98 11.82 22.23 -14.36
CA ARG A 98 10.60 22.11 -13.55
C ARG A 98 9.71 20.93 -13.95
N TYR A 99 10.14 20.10 -14.91
CA TYR A 99 9.34 19.02 -15.47
C TYR A 99 8.72 18.10 -14.41
N TYR A 100 9.55 17.48 -13.57
CA TYR A 100 9.06 16.54 -12.55
C TYR A 100 8.24 17.23 -11.45
N PHE A 101 8.54 18.49 -11.12
CA PHE A 101 7.72 19.27 -10.18
C PHE A 101 6.31 19.52 -10.73
N GLY A 102 6.21 19.93 -12.00
CA GLY A 102 4.93 20.10 -12.68
C GLY A 102 4.16 18.79 -12.76
N LEU A 103 4.84 17.71 -13.16
CA LEU A 103 4.26 16.38 -13.25
C LEU A 103 3.70 15.92 -11.89
N LEU A 104 4.46 16.04 -10.80
CA LEU A 104 3.99 15.70 -9.46
C LEU A 104 2.76 16.53 -9.07
N ALA A 105 2.77 17.84 -9.34
CA ALA A 105 1.62 18.70 -9.04
C ALA A 105 0.36 18.33 -9.84
N GLU A 106 0.51 17.92 -11.10
CA GLU A 106 -0.59 17.45 -11.94
C GLU A 106 -1.14 16.10 -11.45
N LEU A 107 -0.24 15.17 -11.10
CA LEU A 107 -0.62 13.86 -10.53
C LEU A 107 -1.36 14.03 -9.20
N ASP A 108 -0.89 14.93 -8.32
CA ASP A 108 -1.54 15.23 -7.05
C ASP A 108 -2.94 15.85 -7.23
N LYS A 109 -3.10 16.74 -8.22
CA LYS A 109 -4.41 17.30 -8.57
C LYS A 109 -5.36 16.22 -9.07
N ALA A 110 -4.90 15.36 -9.98
CA ALA A 110 -5.69 14.26 -10.52
C ALA A 110 -6.10 13.26 -9.42
N ALA A 111 -5.18 12.94 -8.51
CA ALA A 111 -5.42 12.09 -7.35
C ALA A 111 -6.54 12.63 -6.44
N LYS A 112 -6.46 13.93 -6.09
CA LYS A 112 -7.47 14.60 -5.26
C LYS A 112 -8.83 14.66 -5.94
N GLN A 113 -8.86 14.97 -7.24
CA GLN A 113 -10.10 15.01 -8.01
C GLN A 113 -10.77 13.63 -8.01
N LYS A 114 -10.01 12.56 -8.28
CA LYS A 114 -10.54 11.20 -8.24
C LYS A 114 -11.09 10.83 -6.88
N GLN A 115 -10.43 11.23 -5.79
CA GLN A 115 -10.93 10.98 -4.44
C GLN A 115 -12.27 11.69 -4.17
N ILE A 116 -12.43 12.92 -4.67
CA ILE A 116 -13.69 13.66 -4.61
C ILE A 116 -14.77 12.92 -5.40
N ASP A 117 -14.46 12.50 -6.63
CA ASP A 117 -15.40 11.79 -7.50
C ASP A 117 -15.86 10.47 -6.88
N ASP A 118 -14.92 9.68 -6.31
CA ASP A 118 -15.21 8.41 -5.64
C ASP A 118 -16.06 8.59 -4.36
N SER A 119 -15.94 9.73 -3.66
CA SER A 119 -16.70 10.05 -2.44
C SER A 119 -18.06 10.71 -2.70
N THR A 120 -18.28 11.25 -3.91
CA THR A 120 -19.51 11.97 -4.23
C THR A 120 -20.57 10.98 -4.72
N PRO A 121 -21.70 10.81 -4.01
CA PRO A 121 -22.75 9.93 -4.47
C PRO A 121 -23.35 10.45 -5.80
N PRO A 122 -23.69 9.56 -6.74
CA PRO A 122 -24.25 9.98 -8.02
C PRO A 122 -25.51 10.84 -7.84
N SER A 123 -25.73 11.81 -8.73
CA SER A 123 -26.82 12.79 -8.62
C SER A 123 -28.21 12.18 -8.49
N TRP A 124 -28.43 10.99 -9.05
CA TRP A 124 -29.69 10.25 -8.93
C TRP A 124 -29.95 9.72 -7.51
N TRP A 125 -28.93 9.46 -6.68
CA TRP A 125 -29.13 9.10 -5.27
C TRP A 125 -29.74 10.26 -4.48
N ARG A 126 -29.33 11.50 -4.76
CA ARG A 126 -29.97 12.68 -4.14
C ARG A 126 -31.44 12.82 -4.53
N ARG A 127 -31.79 12.43 -5.76
CA ARG A 127 -33.17 12.43 -6.28
C ARG A 127 -34.02 11.28 -5.71
N LEU A 128 -33.42 10.11 -5.46
CA LEU A 128 -34.12 8.94 -4.90
C LEU A 128 -34.24 8.98 -3.38
N PHE A 129 -33.27 9.56 -2.66
CA PHE A 129 -33.24 9.61 -1.20
C PHE A 129 -33.58 11.00 -0.61
N GLY A 130 -34.16 11.90 -1.42
CA GLY A 130 -35.02 12.98 -0.92
C GLY A 130 -34.37 14.06 -0.04
N LEU A 131 -33.14 14.51 -0.33
CA LEU A 131 -32.61 15.76 0.24
C LEU A 131 -32.92 16.93 -0.71
N GLY A 132 -34.20 17.24 -0.84
CA GLY A 132 -34.72 18.35 -1.65
C GLY A 132 -35.63 19.26 -0.83
N HIS A 133 -35.07 20.38 -0.37
CA HIS A 133 -35.74 21.62 0.02
C HIS A 133 -37.19 21.53 0.58
N TYR A 134 -37.32 21.53 1.90
CA TYR A 134 -38.47 22.20 2.52
C TYR A 134 -38.31 23.70 2.23
N LYS A 135 -39.09 24.22 1.27
CA LYS A 135 -39.32 25.67 1.19
C LYS A 135 -40.14 26.05 2.43
N GLU A 136 -39.57 26.91 3.26
CA GLU A 136 -40.27 27.54 4.38
C GLU A 136 -41.55 28.22 3.87
N LEU A 137 -42.65 27.94 4.57
CA LEU A 137 -43.91 28.67 4.50
C LEU A 137 -43.83 29.92 5.39
#